data_AF-A0A5N9AWQ0-F1
#
_entry.id   AF-A0A5N9AWQ0-F1
#
_cell.length_a   1.000
_cell.length_b   1.000
_cell.length_c   1.000
_cell.angle_alpha   90.00
_cell.angle_beta   90.00
_cell.angle_gamma   90.00
#
_symmetry.space_group_name_H-M   'P 1'
#
loop_
_entity.id
_entity.type
_entity.pdbx_description
1 polymer ?
#
loop_
_entity_poly.entity_id
_entity_poly.type
_entity_poly.pdbx_seq_one_letter_code
_entity_poly.pdbx_strand_id
1 'polypeptide(L)'
;MKSSHSPQMQLLLDAPIVSMLCRLAIPNLVSVTTMTCIFFADARFIGQLGTTALASLAVVFPFQSLMQMMAAGAIGGGITSSVARALGSGDRFKAEESAWHGLIIIGVMSLLYTLVLGAFCRPIFSL
;
A
#
# COMPACT_ATOMS: atom_id res chain seq x y z
N MET A 1 -0.88 -40.04 15.68
CA MET A 1 -1.26 -38.95 14.76
C MET A 1 -1.34 -37.65 15.57
N LYS A 2 -0.20 -37.02 15.83
CA LYS A 2 -0.08 -35.84 16.72
C LYS A 2 0.22 -34.64 15.82
N SER A 3 -0.83 -33.93 15.42
CA SER A 3 -0.72 -32.75 14.57
C SER A 3 0.05 -31.67 15.33
N SER A 4 1.22 -31.31 14.80
CA SER A 4 2.01 -30.18 15.25
C SER A 4 1.30 -28.90 14.84
N HIS A 5 0.42 -28.39 15.69
CA HIS A 5 -0.27 -27.12 15.47
C HIS A 5 0.68 -25.97 15.85
N SER A 6 0.84 -24.99 14.94
CA SER A 6 1.63 -23.79 15.20
C SER A 6 1.00 -22.96 16.34
N PRO A 7 1.80 -22.21 17.12
CA PRO A 7 1.30 -21.39 18.23
C PRO A 7 0.24 -20.36 17.83
N GLN A 8 0.19 -19.95 16.56
CA GLN A 8 -0.88 -19.10 16.00
C GLN A 8 -2.22 -19.83 15.90
N MET A 9 -2.21 -21.14 15.65
CA MET A 9 -3.39 -21.97 15.49
C MET A 9 -4.08 -22.28 16.84
N GLN A 10 -3.29 -22.36 17.92
CA GLN A 10 -3.83 -22.44 19.30
C GLN A 10 -4.39 -21.09 19.77
N LEU A 11 -3.77 -19.96 19.39
CA LEU A 11 -4.28 -18.61 19.67
C LEU A 11 -5.65 -18.33 19.02
N LEU A 12 -5.91 -18.91 17.85
CA LEU A 12 -7.21 -18.79 17.16
C LEU A 12 -8.32 -19.65 17.79
N LEU A 13 -7.95 -20.73 18.51
CA LEU A 13 -8.90 -21.67 19.11
C LEU A 13 -9.28 -21.30 20.55
N ASP A 14 -8.35 -20.75 21.35
CA ASP A 14 -8.53 -20.62 22.81
C ASP A 14 -8.64 -19.16 23.32
N ALA A 15 -8.31 -18.14 22.52
CA ALA A 15 -8.35 -16.74 22.97
C ALA A 15 -9.73 -16.09 22.72
N PRO A 16 -10.20 -15.16 23.60
CA PRO A 16 -11.40 -14.38 23.33
C PRO A 16 -11.19 -13.58 22.04
N ILE A 17 -11.96 -13.91 21.00
CA ILE A 17 -11.88 -13.37 19.63
C ILE A 17 -11.70 -11.83 19.64
N VAL A 18 -12.38 -11.15 20.56
CA VAL A 18 -12.32 -9.69 20.74
C VAL A 18 -10.91 -9.18 21.09
N SER A 19 -10.16 -9.88 21.96
CA SER A 19 -8.80 -9.48 22.35
C SER A 19 -7.79 -9.67 21.22
N MET A 20 -7.90 -10.77 20.48
CA MET A 20 -7.03 -11.04 19.33
C MET A 20 -7.29 -10.06 18.19
N LEU A 21 -8.57 -9.78 17.89
CA LEU A 21 -8.97 -8.77 16.92
C LEU A 21 -8.47 -7.38 17.33
N CYS A 22 -8.64 -6.97 18.59
CA CYS A 22 -8.09 -5.70 19.08
C CYS A 22 -6.55 -5.65 18.90
N ARG A 23 -5.82 -6.70 19.24
CA ARG A 23 -4.35 -6.71 19.12
C ARG A 23 -3.86 -6.60 17.67
N LEU A 24 -4.61 -7.14 16.70
CA LEU A 24 -4.31 -6.99 15.27
C LEU A 24 -4.85 -5.67 14.69
N ALA A 25 -5.98 -5.18 15.19
CA ALA A 25 -6.63 -3.97 14.68
C ALA A 25 -5.94 -2.70 15.16
N ILE A 26 -5.43 -2.66 16.40
CA ILE A 26 -4.71 -1.50 16.95
C ILE A 26 -3.57 -1.02 16.03
N PRO A 27 -2.61 -1.85 15.60
CA PRO A 27 -1.53 -1.39 14.73
C PRO A 27 -2.03 -0.91 13.36
N ASN A 28 -3.08 -1.53 12.81
CA ASN A 28 -3.68 -1.07 11.56
C ASN A 28 -4.39 0.29 11.73
N LEU A 29 -5.13 0.48 12.82
CA LEU A 29 -5.80 1.73 13.15
C LEU A 29 -4.80 2.87 13.32
N VAL A 30 -3.66 2.61 13.97
CA VAL A 30 -2.58 3.59 14.07
C VAL A 30 -2.08 4.00 12.68
N SER A 31 -1.83 3.03 11.78
CA SER A 31 -1.39 3.34 10.40
C SER A 31 -2.41 4.21 9.65
N VAL A 32 -3.69 3.86 9.67
CA VAL A 32 -4.74 4.62 8.97
C VAL A 32 -4.93 6.01 9.58
N THR A 33 -4.83 6.13 10.91
CA THR A 33 -4.92 7.42 11.62
C THR A 33 -3.75 8.32 11.25
N THR A 34 -2.52 7.79 11.26
CA THR A 34 -1.32 8.52 10.84
C THR A 34 -1.44 8.97 9.39
N MET A 35 -1.88 8.09 8.47
CA MET A 35 -2.08 8.43 7.06
C MET A 35 -3.11 9.56 6.89
N THR A 36 -4.21 9.52 7.65
CA THR A 36 -5.22 10.58 7.65
C THR A 36 -4.65 11.90 8.17
N CYS A 37 -3.90 11.88 9.27
CA CYS A 37 -3.22 13.07 9.79
C CYS A 37 -2.25 13.69 8.77
N ILE A 38 -1.54 12.88 7.99
CA ILE A 38 -0.67 13.35 6.92
C ILE A 38 -1.47 14.09 5.84
N PHE A 39 -2.60 13.54 5.37
CA PHE A 39 -3.45 14.24 4.40
C PHE A 39 -3.96 15.59 4.91
N PHE A 40 -4.37 15.68 6.17
CA PHE A 40 -4.76 16.95 6.79
C PHE A 40 -3.58 17.92 6.89
N ALA A 41 -2.40 17.44 7.24
CA ALA A 41 -1.19 18.26 7.29
C ALA A 41 -0.85 18.81 5.91
N ASP A 42 -0.83 17.98 4.86
CA ASP A 42 -0.57 18.39 3.48
C ASP A 42 -1.53 19.48 3.02
N ALA A 43 -2.84 19.26 3.20
CA ALA A 43 -3.86 20.24 2.86
C ALA A 43 -3.67 21.57 3.63
N ARG A 44 -3.27 21.50 4.91
CA ARG A 44 -2.98 22.69 5.72
C ARG A 44 -1.73 23.43 5.25
N PHE A 45 -0.63 22.72 4.97
CA PHE A 45 0.61 23.32 4.46
C PHE A 45 0.38 23.98 3.10
N ILE A 46 -0.36 23.31 2.21
CA ILE A 46 -0.62 23.79 0.86
C ILE A 46 -1.68 24.89 0.85
N GLY A 47 -2.66 24.82 1.74
CA GLY A 47 -3.61 25.91 1.96
C GLY A 47 -2.96 27.21 2.44
N GLN A 48 -1.87 27.14 3.21
CA GLN A 48 -1.11 28.33 3.63
C GLN A 48 -0.34 28.99 2.48
N LEU A 49 -0.03 28.25 1.41
CA LEU A 49 0.62 28.76 0.20
C LEU A 49 -0.36 29.55 -0.70
N GLY A 50 -1.66 29.50 -0.41
CA GLY A 50 -2.70 30.27 -1.10
C GLY A 50 -3.73 29.40 -1.84
N THR A 51 -4.81 30.03 -2.31
CA THR A 51 -5.92 29.35 -2.98
C THR A 51 -5.51 28.69 -4.31
N THR A 52 -4.58 29.30 -5.05
CA THR A 52 -4.05 28.73 -6.30
C THR A 52 -3.28 27.43 -6.07
N ALA A 53 -2.48 27.37 -5.00
CA ALA A 53 -1.75 26.15 -4.63
C ALA A 53 -2.73 25.04 -4.21
N LEU A 54 -3.76 25.37 -3.43
CA LEU A 54 -4.82 24.43 -3.06
C LEU A 54 -5.61 23.92 -4.28
N ALA A 55 -5.89 24.77 -5.27
CA ALA A 55 -6.58 24.38 -6.50
C ALA A 55 -5.77 23.38 -7.34
N SER A 56 -4.44 23.52 -7.36
CA SER A 56 -3.57 22.58 -8.08
C SER A 56 -3.64 21.15 -7.54
N LEU A 57 -3.90 20.98 -6.24
CA LEU A 57 -4.10 19.65 -5.64
C LEU A 57 -5.31 18.92 -6.22
N ALA A 58 -6.39 19.62 -6.55
CA ALA A 58 -7.58 18.98 -7.12
C ALA A 58 -7.29 18.34 -8.48
N VAL A 59 -6.38 18.94 -9.26
CA VAL A 59 -5.93 18.40 -10.56
C VAL A 59 -4.98 17.21 -10.37
N VAL A 60 -4.15 17.24 -9.31
CA VAL A 60 -3.18 16.16 -9.01
C VAL A 60 -3.85 14.96 -8.33
N PHE A 61 -4.95 15.18 -7.61
CA PHE A 61 -5.59 14.15 -6.78
C PHE A 61 -6.00 12.87 -7.54
N PRO A 62 -6.60 12.93 -8.75
CA PRO A 62 -6.90 11.73 -9.53
C PRO A 62 -5.67 10.89 -9.87
N PHE A 63 -4.56 11.54 -10.21
CA PHE A 63 -3.30 10.87 -10.50
C PHE A 63 -2.72 10.23 -9.24
N GLN A 64 -2.68 10.96 -8.13
CA GLN A 64 -2.25 10.43 -6.84
C GLN A 64 -3.11 9.22 -6.42
N SER A 65 -4.43 9.30 -6.56
CA SER A 65 -5.36 8.21 -6.25
C SER A 65 -5.11 6.99 -7.15
N LEU A 66 -4.92 7.20 -8.46
CA LEU A 66 -4.59 6.14 -9.39
C LEU A 66 -3.29 5.42 -9.00
N MET A 67 -2.24 6.18 -8.67
CA MET A 67 -0.97 5.62 -8.21
C MET A 67 -1.14 4.79 -6.94
N GLN A 68 -1.91 5.29 -5.97
CA GLN A 68 -2.20 4.55 -4.74
C GLN A 68 -3.00 3.27 -5.01
N MET A 69 -4.03 3.32 -5.85
CA MET A 69 -4.84 2.13 -6.20
C MET A 69 -4.02 1.10 -6.97
N MET A 70 -3.13 1.52 -7.86
CA MET A 70 -2.23 0.63 -8.58
C MET A 70 -1.24 -0.05 -7.63
N ALA A 71 -0.65 0.72 -6.72
CA ALA A 71 0.33 0.23 -5.75
C ALA A 71 -0.32 -0.70 -4.70
N ALA A 72 -1.40 -0.28 -4.05
CA ALA A 72 -2.05 -1.05 -2.98
C ALA A 72 -2.95 -2.18 -3.51
N GLY A 73 -3.54 -2.00 -4.71
CA GLY A 73 -4.46 -2.94 -5.33
C GLY A 73 -3.76 -3.92 -6.26
N ALA A 74 -3.76 -3.62 -7.56
CA ALA A 74 -3.39 -4.59 -8.61
C ALA A 74 -1.96 -5.11 -8.48
N ILE A 75 -0.97 -4.22 -8.31
CA ILE A 75 0.45 -4.61 -8.28
C ILE A 75 0.82 -5.16 -6.91
N GLY A 76 0.56 -4.39 -5.84
CA GLY A 76 0.90 -4.80 -4.47
C GLY A 76 0.15 -6.06 -4.06
N GLY A 77 -1.16 -6.13 -4.29
CA GLY A 77 -1.96 -7.31 -4.00
C GLY A 77 -1.51 -8.55 -4.80
N GLY A 78 -1.13 -8.38 -6.06
CA GLY A 78 -0.59 -9.46 -6.90
C GLY A 78 0.74 -10.01 -6.35
N ILE A 79 1.68 -9.13 -6.02
CA ILE A 79 2.98 -9.50 -5.43
C ILE A 79 2.77 -10.14 -4.06
N THR A 80 2.02 -9.50 -3.16
CA THR A 80 1.73 -10.06 -1.82
C THR A 80 1.05 -11.41 -1.90
N SER A 81 0.11 -11.63 -2.83
CA SER A 81 -0.53 -12.94 -3.04
C SER A 81 0.46 -14.00 -3.52
N SER A 82 1.33 -13.66 -4.48
CA SER A 82 2.35 -14.59 -4.98
C SER A 82 3.34 -15.01 -3.88
N VAL A 83 3.83 -14.04 -3.09
CA VAL A 83 4.74 -14.28 -1.97
C VAL A 83 4.05 -15.08 -0.87
N ALA A 84 2.79 -14.77 -0.54
CA ALA A 84 2.02 -15.51 0.46
C ALA A 84 1.80 -16.97 0.05
N ARG A 85 1.54 -17.25 -1.24
CA ARG A 85 1.40 -18.62 -1.76
C ARG A 85 2.72 -19.39 -1.67
N ALA A 86 3.84 -18.77 -2.04
CA ALA A 86 5.17 -19.39 -1.97
C ALA A 86 5.61 -19.68 -0.52
N LEU A 87 5.36 -18.75 0.40
CA LEU A 87 5.59 -18.96 1.83
C LEU A 87 4.67 -20.05 2.39
N GLY A 88 3.40 -20.08 1.97
CA GLY A 88 2.43 -21.09 2.38
C GLY A 88 2.80 -22.51 1.95
N SER A 89 3.51 -22.68 0.83
CA SER A 89 4.04 -23.97 0.38
C SER A 89 5.37 -24.37 1.07
N GLY A 90 5.90 -23.54 1.98
CA GLY A 90 7.17 -23.78 2.67
C GLY A 90 8.42 -23.51 1.81
N ASP A 91 8.25 -22.97 0.60
CA ASP A 91 9.33 -22.74 -0.36
C ASP A 91 9.83 -21.30 -0.26
N ARG A 92 10.79 -21.08 0.65
CA ARG A 92 11.36 -19.75 0.91
C ARG A 92 12.13 -19.19 -0.29
N PHE A 93 12.75 -20.05 -1.09
CA PHE A 93 13.51 -19.61 -2.26
C PHE A 93 12.59 -18.99 -3.31
N LYS A 94 11.46 -19.64 -3.61
CA LYS A 94 10.45 -19.05 -4.51
C LYS A 94 9.80 -17.78 -3.96
N ALA A 95 9.67 -17.66 -2.63
CA ALA A 95 9.16 -16.46 -2.00
C ALA A 95 10.12 -15.27 -2.19
N GLU A 96 11.42 -15.47 -2.02
CA GLU A 96 12.44 -14.46 -2.29
C GLU A 96 12.51 -14.09 -3.77
N GLU A 97 12.48 -15.07 -4.66
CA GLU A 97 12.44 -14.84 -6.10
C GLU A 97 11.22 -14.00 -6.51
N SER A 98 10.04 -14.33 -5.99
CA SER A 98 8.80 -13.58 -6.24
C SER A 98 8.87 -12.15 -5.70
N ALA A 99 9.50 -11.96 -4.53
CA ALA A 99 9.71 -10.64 -3.96
C ALA A 99 10.66 -9.78 -4.82
N TRP A 100 11.75 -10.37 -5.33
CA TRP A 100 12.67 -9.69 -6.25
C TRP A 100 11.99 -9.26 -7.55
N HIS A 101 11.22 -10.15 -8.16
CA HIS A 101 10.41 -9.81 -9.34
C HIS A 101 9.42 -8.70 -9.03
N GLY A 102 8.77 -8.76 -7.87
CA GLY A 102 7.89 -7.69 -7.40
C GLY A 102 8.59 -6.32 -7.31
N LEU A 103 9.81 -6.29 -6.78
CA LEU A 103 10.60 -5.07 -6.65
C LEU A 103 10.95 -4.46 -8.02
N ILE A 104 11.33 -5.31 -8.99
CA ILE A 104 11.58 -4.88 -10.38
C ILE A 104 10.30 -4.32 -11.01
N ILE A 105 9.16 -5.01 -10.85
CA ILE A 105 7.87 -4.55 -11.40
C ILE A 105 7.50 -3.18 -10.83
N ILE A 106 7.63 -2.99 -9.51
CA ILE A 106 7.34 -1.71 -8.86
C ILE A 106 8.29 -0.62 -9.38
N GLY A 107 9.58 -0.93 -9.52
CA GLY A 107 10.56 0.02 -10.06
C GLY A 107 10.25 0.46 -11.49
N VAL A 108 9.93 -0.49 -12.37
CA VAL A 108 9.57 -0.20 -13.77
C VAL A 108 8.26 0.59 -13.85
N MET A 109 7.24 0.19 -13.08
CA MET A 109 5.95 0.89 -13.08
C MET A 109 6.06 2.31 -12.51
N SER A 110 6.86 2.51 -11.46
CA SER A 110 7.14 3.84 -10.91
C SER A 110 7.88 4.74 -11.90
N LEU A 111 8.89 4.20 -12.59
CA LEU A 111 9.61 4.92 -13.64
C LEU A 111 8.68 5.29 -14.80
N LEU A 112 7.86 4.35 -15.26
CA LEU A 112 6.90 4.58 -16.33
C LEU A 112 5.88 5.65 -15.94
N TYR A 113 5.33 5.58 -14.72
CA TYR A 113 4.41 6.59 -14.21
C TYR A 113 5.05 7.98 -14.15
N THR A 114 6.29 8.07 -13.67
CA THR A 114 7.06 9.32 -13.62
C THR A 114 7.34 9.89 -15.01
N LEU A 115 7.71 9.03 -15.98
CA LEU A 115 7.96 9.46 -17.36
C LEU A 115 6.69 9.94 -18.05
N VAL A 116 5.57 9.22 -17.89
CA VAL A 116 4.28 9.60 -18.48
C VAL A 116 3.81 10.93 -17.89
N LEU A 117 3.76 11.06 -16.57
CA LEU A 117 3.34 12.34 -15.97
C LEU A 117 4.33 13.48 -16.23
N GLY A 118 5.62 13.21 -16.22
CA GLY A 118 6.65 14.22 -16.51
C GLY A 118 6.59 14.73 -17.94
N ALA A 119 6.43 13.84 -18.93
CA ALA A 119 6.35 14.19 -20.34
C ALA A 119 5.01 14.86 -20.70
N PHE A 120 3.90 14.37 -20.14
CA PHE A 120 2.56 14.90 -20.39
C PHE A 120 2.14 15.99 -19.39
N CYS A 121 3.03 16.43 -18.50
CA CYS A 121 2.77 17.48 -17.52
C CYS A 121 2.24 18.76 -18.19
N ARG A 122 2.90 19.23 -19.24
CA ARG A 122 2.50 20.45 -19.97
C ARG A 122 1.10 20.35 -20.59
N PRO A 123 0.76 19.34 -21.41
CA PRO A 123 -0.57 19.24 -22.02
C PRO A 123 -1.69 18.94 -21.01
N ILE A 124 -1.39 18.24 -19.90
CA ILE A 124 -2.39 17.94 -18.85
C ILE A 124 -2.71 19.18 -18.01
N PHE A 125 -1.72 19.99 -17.66
CA PHE A 125 -1.92 21.20 -16.84
C PHE A 125 -2.25 22.46 -17.66
N SER A 126 -2.20 22.40 -18.99
CA SER A 126 -2.64 23.50 -19.86
C SER A 126 -4.10 23.41 -20.31
N LEU A 127 -4.81 22.34 -19.97
CA LEU A 127 -6.26 22.18 -20.17
C LEU A 127 -7.02 22.74 -18.95
#